data_AF-A0A7Y7C1Y2-F1
#
_entry.id   AF-A0A7Y7C1Y2-F1
#
_cell.length_a   1.000
_cell.length_b   1.000
_cell.length_c   1.000
_cell.angle_alpha   90.00
_cell.angle_beta   90.00
_cell.angle_gamma   90.00
#
_symmetry.space_group_name_H-M   'P 1'
#
loop_
_entity.id
_entity.type
_entity.pdbx_description
1 polymer ?
#
loop_
_entity_poly.entity_id
_entity_poly.type
_entity_poly.pdbx_seq_one_letter_code
_entity_poly.pdbx_strand_id
1 'polypeptide(L)'
;MRHGLAMGALLALLSTTQLACVVGPRFTTCPGEGGRPWLRLDSDHYTLHTDLAAEEAREAMRTLERTRAAILTSMWPQALSQQMTKLDVYVLQDPREFEGLYPRRVRAFFFRSDSEALIVLSGRPDMWERTFSGMSLASSSPLNHELAHHLSAYPLSRQPRWLSEGLAEYLETLRLSEDGQTAVVGVPHWTAIALMTSWLDGVRRGLARGWTIQRVLQWDRTLEAREQDKEVGANYAGSWLLVHWLLNERPQPFAEYLALLNQGVAPAQALARALPELTSPSLDSVLYAYLRNRRFVQRTVSVPPSGTAFIEEPLDDAQVHAIRSKLAALGAHLAHREPFITNRRKVAKDELDEALRLNPTGLLALSVKLRSAPAHEHVAIGRSAVEAHPHASEAWQLLGAALRNEPTAKEEREAAYREALRLDPRNAYAARELAWMLVTQGRHTEALPLARWAVSLAPWSPNALDTLAMALAGSGACEEARQAEHRALEFIEEEGSPELEQLLRQRIAGLEDGTLCVASPPDA
;
A
#
# COMPACT_ATOMS: atom_id res chain seq x y z
N MET A 1 34.90 -63.96 0.95
CA MET A 1 36.16 -64.02 0.20
C MET A 1 36.66 -62.59 -0.02
N ARG A 2 37.87 -62.32 0.50
CA ARG A 2 38.83 -61.21 0.22
C ARG A 2 38.29 -59.76 0.29
N HIS A 3 38.55 -58.95 1.33
CA HIS A 3 39.80 -58.44 1.93
C HIS A 3 40.61 -57.44 1.08
N GLY A 4 40.89 -56.31 1.73
CA GLY A 4 41.87 -55.24 1.45
C GLY A 4 41.32 -53.91 2.01
N LEU A 5 41.53 -53.46 3.27
CA LEU A 5 42.79 -53.18 4.03
C LEU A 5 43.80 -52.44 3.16
N ALA A 6 44.39 -51.30 3.49
CA ALA A 6 44.65 -50.56 4.74
C ALA A 6 44.74 -49.04 4.37
N MET A 7 44.99 -48.01 5.19
CA MET A 7 45.83 -47.81 6.38
C MET A 7 45.57 -46.34 6.78
N GLY A 8 45.36 -46.00 8.05
CA GLY A 8 46.42 -45.35 8.83
C GLY A 8 46.04 -43.93 9.25
N ALA A 9 45.99 -43.69 10.56
CA ALA A 9 45.72 -42.42 11.22
C ALA A 9 46.92 -41.46 11.17
N LEU A 10 46.69 -40.13 11.19
CA LEU A 10 47.16 -39.22 12.26
C LEU A 10 46.73 -37.76 12.00
N LEU A 11 46.45 -37.06 13.10
CA LEU A 11 46.11 -35.63 13.22
C LEU A 11 47.22 -34.69 12.73
N ALA A 12 46.84 -33.58 12.08
CA ALA A 12 47.24 -32.21 12.45
C ALA A 12 46.55 -31.15 11.56
N LEU A 13 46.15 -30.05 12.20
CA LEU A 13 45.53 -28.85 11.64
C LEU A 13 46.22 -28.30 10.38
N LEU A 14 45.45 -28.07 9.32
CA LEU A 14 45.70 -27.03 8.33
C LEU A 14 44.35 -26.52 7.78
N SER A 15 44.14 -25.24 7.98
CA SER A 15 43.09 -24.36 7.49
C SER A 15 42.41 -24.76 6.17
N THR A 16 41.12 -25.01 6.23
CA THR A 16 40.20 -24.67 5.13
C THR A 16 39.03 -23.89 5.71
N THR A 17 39.27 -22.61 5.98
CA THR A 17 38.24 -21.59 5.88
C THR A 17 37.72 -21.60 4.44
N GLN A 18 36.62 -22.29 4.19
CA GLN A 18 35.86 -22.11 2.95
C GLN A 18 34.38 -21.91 3.26
N LEU A 19 34.08 -20.63 3.44
CA LEU A 19 32.88 -19.95 2.94
C LEU A 19 31.54 -20.66 3.19
N ALA A 20 31.06 -20.54 4.42
CA ALA A 20 29.68 -20.09 4.55
C ALA A 20 29.61 -18.70 3.89
N CYS A 21 29.27 -18.64 2.60
CA CYS A 21 29.01 -17.38 1.92
C CYS A 21 27.98 -16.61 2.75
N VAL A 22 28.42 -15.45 3.23
CA VAL A 22 27.56 -14.35 3.69
C VAL A 22 26.73 -13.90 2.49
N VAL A 23 25.68 -14.64 2.15
CA VAL A 23 24.70 -14.26 1.12
C VAL A 23 23.59 -13.48 1.82
N GLY A 24 23.95 -12.29 2.31
CA GLY A 24 22.96 -11.24 2.58
C GLY A 24 22.63 -10.48 1.29
N PRO A 25 21.52 -9.71 1.24
CA PRO A 25 21.33 -8.75 0.17
C PRO A 25 22.54 -7.82 0.15
N ARG A 26 23.17 -7.69 -1.01
CA ARG A 26 24.19 -6.68 -1.26
C ARG A 26 23.57 -5.71 -2.23
N PHE A 27 23.36 -4.48 -1.76
CA PHE A 27 23.17 -3.38 -2.68
C PHE A 27 24.43 -3.22 -3.53
N THR A 28 24.24 -2.63 -4.70
CA THR A 28 25.32 -2.16 -5.56
C THR A 28 26.15 -1.10 -4.86
N THR A 29 27.36 -0.83 -5.36
CA THR A 29 28.19 0.27 -4.84
C THR A 29 27.43 1.60 -4.89
N CYS A 30 27.70 2.50 -3.94
CA CYS A 30 27.12 3.84 -3.95
C CYS A 30 27.72 4.71 -5.07
N PRO A 31 27.01 5.76 -5.55
CA PRO A 31 27.51 6.66 -6.59
C PRO A 31 28.95 7.15 -6.36
N GLY A 32 29.27 7.63 -5.15
CA GLY A 32 30.60 8.15 -4.82
C GLY A 32 31.73 7.11 -4.81
N GLU A 33 31.38 5.82 -4.80
CA GLU A 33 32.32 4.69 -4.89
C GLU A 33 32.39 4.08 -6.30
N GLY A 34 31.88 4.81 -7.31
CA GLY A 34 31.81 4.33 -8.70
C GLY A 34 30.59 3.45 -8.99
N GLY A 35 29.59 3.49 -8.11
CA GLY A 35 28.27 2.92 -8.33
C GLY A 35 27.42 3.70 -9.34
N ARG A 36 26.21 3.19 -9.61
CA ARG A 36 25.27 3.86 -10.51
C ARG A 36 24.74 5.14 -9.86
N PRO A 37 24.54 6.23 -10.62
CA PRO A 37 23.92 7.43 -10.09
C PRO A 37 22.48 7.14 -9.66
N TRP A 38 22.04 7.81 -8.61
CA TRP A 38 20.66 7.79 -8.16
C TRP A 38 19.98 9.13 -8.45
N LEU A 39 18.69 9.07 -8.74
CA LEU A 39 17.85 10.22 -9.06
C LEU A 39 16.61 10.23 -8.18
N ARG A 40 16.20 11.45 -7.80
CA ARG A 40 14.86 11.75 -7.31
C ARG A 40 14.11 12.52 -8.39
N LEU A 41 12.92 12.06 -8.73
CA LEU A 41 11.99 12.78 -9.60
C LEU A 41 10.72 13.10 -8.81
N ASP A 42 10.26 14.34 -8.87
CA ASP A 42 9.17 14.86 -8.03
C ASP A 42 8.08 15.47 -8.91
N SER A 43 6.92 14.80 -9.00
CA SER A 43 5.74 15.22 -9.76
C SER A 43 4.58 15.63 -8.85
N ASP A 44 3.41 15.93 -9.39
CA ASP A 44 2.21 16.25 -8.59
C ASP A 44 1.75 15.05 -7.73
N HIS A 45 1.89 13.82 -8.24
CA HIS A 45 1.34 12.63 -7.58
C HIS A 45 2.39 11.67 -7.02
N TYR A 46 3.64 11.75 -7.49
CA TYR A 46 4.67 10.76 -7.16
C TYR A 46 6.00 11.41 -6.78
N THR A 47 6.69 10.81 -5.81
CA THR A 47 8.12 11.02 -5.58
C THR A 47 8.85 9.74 -5.95
N LEU A 48 9.55 9.72 -7.08
CA LEU A 48 10.29 8.57 -7.57
C LEU A 48 11.75 8.64 -7.10
N HIS A 49 12.24 7.56 -6.50
CA HIS A 49 13.64 7.35 -6.14
C HIS A 49 14.19 6.13 -6.89
N THR A 50 15.29 6.29 -7.63
CA THR A 50 15.78 5.21 -8.49
C THR A 50 17.25 5.31 -8.87
N ASP A 51 17.88 4.16 -9.15
CA ASP A 51 19.18 4.01 -9.80
C ASP A 51 19.10 3.75 -11.33
N LEU A 52 17.91 3.92 -11.92
CA LEU A 52 17.72 3.88 -13.37
C LEU A 52 18.53 4.98 -14.07
N ALA A 53 18.88 4.75 -15.35
CA ALA A 53 19.47 5.81 -16.16
C ALA A 53 18.47 6.98 -16.32
N ALA A 54 18.96 8.21 -16.48
CA ALA A 54 18.12 9.41 -16.47
C ALA A 54 16.91 9.34 -17.42
N GLU A 55 17.09 8.89 -18.67
CA GLU A 55 15.97 8.73 -19.61
C GLU A 55 14.96 7.66 -19.18
N GLU A 56 15.44 6.56 -18.59
CA GLU A 56 14.57 5.49 -18.06
C GLU A 56 13.80 5.97 -16.83
N ALA A 57 14.42 6.78 -15.96
CA ALA A 57 13.77 7.38 -14.79
C ALA A 57 12.67 8.39 -15.21
N ARG A 58 12.93 9.21 -16.24
CA ARG A 58 11.91 10.10 -16.81
C ARG A 58 10.75 9.33 -17.42
N GLU A 59 11.04 8.22 -18.10
CA GLU A 59 9.98 7.36 -18.65
C GLU A 59 9.19 6.64 -17.56
N ALA A 60 9.86 6.21 -16.49
CA ALA A 60 9.22 5.65 -15.30
C ALA A 60 8.22 6.66 -14.71
N MET A 61 8.63 7.92 -14.51
CA MET A 61 7.75 8.97 -13.99
C MET A 61 6.55 9.25 -14.92
N ARG A 62 6.79 9.37 -16.23
CA ARG A 62 5.70 9.54 -17.21
C ARG A 62 4.74 8.36 -17.21
N THR A 63 5.24 7.14 -17.08
CA THR A 63 4.43 5.92 -17.02
C THR A 63 3.55 5.93 -15.78
N LEU A 64 4.08 6.30 -14.61
CA LEU A 64 3.31 6.42 -13.36
C LEU A 64 2.14 7.41 -13.52
N GLU A 65 2.42 8.62 -14.00
CA GLU A 65 1.41 9.66 -14.19
C GLU A 65 0.33 9.28 -15.21
N ARG A 66 0.72 8.69 -16.35
CA ARG A 66 -0.22 8.21 -17.37
C ARG A 66 -1.09 7.07 -16.86
N THR A 67 -0.50 6.10 -16.18
CA THR A 67 -1.23 4.95 -15.62
C THR A 67 -2.23 5.39 -14.57
N ARG A 68 -1.87 6.35 -13.70
CA ARG A 68 -2.80 6.96 -12.74
C ARG A 68 -4.02 7.56 -13.46
N ALA A 69 -3.78 8.41 -14.45
CA ALA A 69 -4.83 9.07 -15.22
C ALA A 69 -5.72 8.05 -15.93
N ALA A 70 -5.13 6.99 -16.49
CA ALA A 70 -5.84 5.92 -17.19
C ALA A 70 -6.77 5.14 -16.26
N ILE A 71 -6.27 4.70 -15.11
CA ILE A 71 -7.06 3.94 -14.12
C ILE A 71 -8.22 4.80 -13.62
N LEU A 72 -7.94 6.04 -13.21
CA LEU A 72 -8.98 6.94 -12.70
C LEU A 72 -10.01 7.27 -13.77
N THR A 73 -9.60 7.59 -15.00
CA THR A 73 -10.57 7.90 -16.07
C THR A 73 -11.44 6.70 -16.43
N SER A 74 -10.89 5.48 -16.33
CA SER A 74 -11.60 4.24 -16.64
C SER A 74 -12.68 3.88 -15.62
N MET A 75 -12.43 4.13 -14.33
CA MET A 75 -13.28 3.64 -13.23
C MET A 75 -13.90 4.74 -12.36
N TRP A 76 -13.15 5.81 -12.10
CA TRP A 76 -13.51 6.87 -11.16
C TRP A 76 -13.12 8.26 -11.70
N PRO A 77 -13.68 8.71 -12.83
CA PRO A 77 -13.29 9.96 -13.47
C PRO A 77 -13.48 11.19 -12.56
N GLN A 78 -14.44 11.15 -11.63
CA GLN A 78 -14.66 12.17 -10.61
C GLN A 78 -13.49 12.32 -9.63
N ALA A 79 -12.65 11.29 -9.46
CA ALA A 79 -11.50 11.31 -8.56
C ALA A 79 -10.22 11.85 -9.23
N LEU A 80 -10.26 12.21 -10.52
CA LEU A 80 -9.10 12.79 -11.22
C LEU A 80 -8.60 14.08 -10.56
N SER A 81 -9.52 14.93 -10.10
CA SER A 81 -9.21 16.19 -9.42
C SER A 81 -9.14 16.07 -7.90
N GLN A 82 -9.32 14.87 -7.35
CA GLN A 82 -9.26 14.66 -5.90
C GLN A 82 -7.80 14.79 -5.43
N GLN A 83 -7.59 15.58 -4.38
CA GLN A 83 -6.30 15.64 -3.71
C GLN A 83 -6.06 14.35 -2.92
N MET A 84 -4.89 13.75 -3.12
CA MET A 84 -4.48 12.47 -2.54
C MET A 84 -3.10 12.63 -1.92
N THR A 85 -2.73 11.77 -0.97
CA THR A 85 -1.34 11.74 -0.48
C THR A 85 -0.40 11.43 -1.64
N LYS A 86 0.75 12.11 -1.69
CA LYS A 86 1.77 11.82 -2.70
C LYS A 86 2.37 10.44 -2.44
N LEU A 87 2.59 9.67 -3.49
CA LEU A 87 3.07 8.30 -3.36
C LEU A 87 4.59 8.24 -3.56
N ASP A 88 5.29 7.67 -2.60
CA ASP A 88 6.71 7.34 -2.79
C ASP A 88 6.83 6.12 -3.70
N VAL A 89 7.67 6.20 -4.72
CA VAL A 89 7.94 5.09 -5.63
C VAL A 89 9.44 4.81 -5.64
N TYR A 90 9.82 3.58 -5.35
CA TYR A 90 11.21 3.13 -5.39
C TYR A 90 11.37 2.16 -6.54
N VAL A 91 12.24 2.49 -7.50
CA VAL A 91 12.55 1.59 -8.63
C VAL A 91 14.01 1.19 -8.56
N LEU A 92 14.26 -0.10 -8.31
CA LEU A 92 15.60 -0.67 -8.36
C LEU A 92 15.87 -1.24 -9.76
N GLN A 93 16.88 -0.73 -10.45
CA GLN A 93 17.21 -1.14 -11.81
C GLN A 93 17.63 -2.61 -11.89
N ASP A 94 18.35 -3.15 -10.90
CA ASP A 94 18.73 -4.57 -10.85
C ASP A 94 17.70 -5.40 -10.05
N PRO A 95 16.95 -6.31 -10.68
CA PRO A 95 16.00 -7.17 -9.99
C PRO A 95 16.63 -8.04 -8.89
N ARG A 96 17.94 -8.31 -8.95
CA ARG A 96 18.63 -9.09 -7.91
C ARG A 96 18.75 -8.34 -6.58
N GLU A 97 18.83 -7.02 -6.60
CA GLU A 97 18.82 -6.20 -5.38
C GLU A 97 17.43 -6.30 -4.72
N PHE A 98 16.37 -6.21 -5.53
CA PHE A 98 15.01 -6.44 -5.08
C PHE A 98 14.81 -7.85 -4.50
N GLU A 99 15.23 -8.89 -5.22
CA GLU A 99 15.12 -10.29 -4.77
C GLU A 99 15.96 -10.60 -3.51
N GLY A 100 17.00 -9.80 -3.24
CA GLY A 100 17.76 -9.88 -2.00
C GLY A 100 16.95 -9.37 -0.80
N LEU A 101 16.21 -8.27 -1.00
CA LEU A 101 15.41 -7.62 0.04
C LEU A 101 14.03 -8.23 0.23
N TYR A 102 13.44 -8.80 -0.81
CA TYR A 102 12.05 -9.25 -0.80
C TYR A 102 11.91 -10.68 -1.34
N PRO A 103 10.81 -11.39 -1.07
CA PRO A 103 10.62 -12.74 -1.57
C PRO A 103 10.68 -12.83 -3.10
N ARG A 104 11.38 -13.85 -3.64
CA ARG A 104 11.65 -14.05 -5.08
C ARG A 104 10.44 -14.07 -6.04
N ARG A 105 9.22 -14.23 -5.52
CA ARG A 105 8.00 -14.28 -6.34
C ARG A 105 7.34 -12.92 -6.52
N VAL A 106 7.78 -11.93 -5.76
CA VAL A 106 7.31 -10.55 -5.82
C VAL A 106 8.26 -9.78 -6.75
N ARG A 107 7.72 -8.94 -7.64
CA ARG A 107 8.51 -8.06 -8.54
C ARG A 107 8.15 -6.59 -8.39
N ALA A 108 6.96 -6.38 -7.85
CA ALA A 108 6.39 -5.13 -7.39
C ALA A 108 5.62 -5.46 -6.13
N PHE A 109 5.56 -4.54 -5.19
CA PHE A 109 4.51 -4.55 -4.19
C PHE A 109 4.18 -3.13 -3.78
N PHE A 110 2.97 -2.98 -3.31
CA PHE A 110 2.51 -1.79 -2.66
C PHE A 110 2.43 -2.00 -1.16
N PHE A 111 2.84 -0.98 -0.43
CA PHE A 111 2.78 -0.95 1.01
C PHE A 111 2.08 0.33 1.46
N ARG A 112 1.21 0.20 2.45
CA ARG A 112 0.62 1.33 3.15
C ARG A 112 0.79 1.13 4.64
N SER A 113 0.89 2.24 5.33
CA SER A 113 0.69 2.36 6.77
C SER A 113 -0.18 3.60 7.04
N ASP A 114 -0.37 3.93 8.31
CA ASP A 114 -1.02 5.16 8.74
C ASP A 114 -0.38 6.46 8.24
N SER A 115 0.91 6.42 7.94
CA SER A 115 1.70 7.64 7.65
C SER A 115 2.34 7.66 6.27
N GLU A 116 2.36 6.52 5.57
CA GLU A 116 3.00 6.41 4.27
C GLU A 116 2.24 5.45 3.35
N ALA A 117 2.30 5.74 2.04
CA ALA A 117 1.97 4.82 0.99
C ALA A 117 3.15 4.79 0.03
N LEU A 118 3.60 3.60 -0.38
CA LEU A 118 4.71 3.46 -1.29
C LEU A 118 4.55 2.26 -2.22
N ILE A 119 5.17 2.37 -3.41
CA ILE A 119 5.35 1.25 -4.34
C ILE A 119 6.85 0.96 -4.44
N VAL A 120 7.23 -0.30 -4.37
CA VAL A 120 8.58 -0.74 -4.73
C VAL A 120 8.50 -1.59 -5.99
N LEU A 121 9.26 -1.21 -7.02
CA LEU A 121 9.35 -1.87 -8.32
C LEU A 121 10.80 -2.29 -8.59
N SER A 122 10.97 -3.19 -9.55
CA SER A 122 12.28 -3.53 -10.08
C SER A 122 12.30 -3.57 -11.60
N GLY A 123 13.45 -3.21 -12.17
CA GLY A 123 13.67 -3.16 -13.60
C GLY A 123 13.11 -1.91 -14.28
N ARG A 124 13.42 -1.79 -15.57
CA ARG A 124 13.03 -0.69 -16.44
C ARG A 124 11.52 -0.69 -16.73
N PRO A 125 10.91 0.46 -17.09
CA PRO A 125 9.47 0.57 -17.37
C PRO A 125 8.93 -0.42 -18.40
N ASP A 126 9.70 -0.73 -19.45
CA ASP A 126 9.34 -1.69 -20.50
C ASP A 126 9.21 -3.14 -19.98
N MET A 127 9.74 -3.42 -18.78
CA MET A 127 9.65 -4.72 -18.12
C MET A 127 8.52 -4.80 -17.08
N TRP A 128 7.78 -3.72 -16.85
CA TRP A 128 6.66 -3.70 -15.90
C TRP A 128 5.39 -4.32 -16.50
N GLU A 129 5.41 -4.71 -17.77
CA GLU A 129 4.34 -5.47 -18.40
C GLU A 129 4.73 -6.94 -18.56
N ARG A 130 3.77 -7.84 -18.34
CA ARG A 130 3.93 -9.28 -18.53
C ARG A 130 3.24 -9.70 -19.81
N THR A 131 3.94 -10.41 -20.69
CA THR A 131 3.33 -11.12 -21.83
C THR A 131 3.02 -12.56 -21.46
N PHE A 132 1.81 -13.04 -21.75
CA PHE A 132 1.47 -14.46 -21.59
C PHE A 132 1.97 -15.25 -22.81
N SER A 133 2.55 -16.43 -22.56
CA SER A 133 3.31 -17.25 -23.51
C SER A 133 2.71 -17.29 -24.92
N GLY A 134 3.46 -16.78 -25.90
CA GLY A 134 3.10 -16.83 -27.33
C GLY A 134 2.19 -15.70 -27.81
N MET A 135 1.84 -14.72 -26.96
CA MET A 135 1.13 -13.50 -27.40
C MET A 135 2.10 -12.32 -27.57
N SER A 136 1.77 -11.46 -28.54
CA SER A 136 2.54 -10.24 -28.87
C SER A 136 2.18 -9.01 -28.02
N LEU A 137 1.10 -9.08 -27.24
CA LEU A 137 0.63 -7.99 -26.37
C LEU A 137 0.75 -8.38 -24.90
N ALA A 138 1.04 -7.39 -24.05
CA ALA A 138 1.02 -7.57 -22.61
C ALA A 138 -0.32 -8.14 -22.13
N SER A 139 -0.26 -9.11 -21.22
CA SER A 139 -1.38 -9.75 -20.54
C SER A 139 -1.69 -9.16 -19.17
N SER A 140 -0.71 -8.57 -18.46
CA SER A 140 -0.93 -7.98 -17.13
C SER A 140 0.21 -7.02 -16.73
N SER A 141 -0.02 -6.08 -15.81
CA SER A 141 1.00 -5.14 -15.29
C SER A 141 0.95 -5.02 -13.77
N PRO A 142 1.98 -5.47 -13.02
CA PRO A 142 2.00 -5.33 -11.56
C PRO A 142 1.84 -3.88 -11.10
N LEU A 143 2.36 -2.90 -11.84
CA LEU A 143 2.14 -1.49 -11.54
C LEU A 143 0.64 -1.13 -11.52
N ASN A 144 -0.10 -1.57 -12.54
CA ASN A 144 -1.54 -1.31 -12.63
C ASN A 144 -2.29 -1.95 -11.46
N HIS A 145 -1.90 -3.17 -11.07
CA HIS A 145 -2.47 -3.88 -9.92
C HIS A 145 -2.28 -3.09 -8.62
N GLU A 146 -1.03 -2.70 -8.33
CA GLU A 146 -0.68 -1.94 -7.13
C GLU A 146 -1.36 -0.56 -7.09
N LEU A 147 -1.40 0.14 -8.24
CA LEU A 147 -2.10 1.43 -8.34
C LEU A 147 -3.61 1.29 -8.22
N ALA A 148 -4.20 0.19 -8.73
CA ALA A 148 -5.62 -0.06 -8.58
C ALA A 148 -6.03 -0.19 -7.11
N HIS A 149 -5.25 -0.90 -6.29
CA HIS A 149 -5.44 -0.89 -4.85
C HIS A 149 -5.34 0.52 -4.29
N HIS A 150 -4.27 1.26 -4.62
CA HIS A 150 -4.06 2.61 -4.10
C HIS A 150 -5.27 3.51 -4.36
N LEU A 151 -5.68 3.57 -5.63
CA LEU A 151 -6.68 4.50 -6.14
C LEU A 151 -8.11 4.11 -5.77
N SER A 152 -8.44 2.82 -5.67
CA SER A 152 -9.79 2.37 -5.30
C SER A 152 -10.17 2.77 -3.87
N ALA A 153 -9.18 2.92 -2.97
CA ALA A 153 -9.39 3.27 -1.57
C ALA A 153 -10.04 4.64 -1.36
N TYR A 154 -9.91 5.56 -2.32
CA TYR A 154 -10.46 6.91 -2.25
C TYR A 154 -11.98 6.98 -2.49
N PRO A 155 -12.52 6.43 -3.60
CA PRO A 155 -13.95 6.41 -3.86
C PRO A 155 -14.69 5.25 -3.19
N LEU A 156 -13.99 4.26 -2.63
CA LEU A 156 -14.59 3.09 -1.99
C LEU A 156 -14.12 2.98 -0.54
N SER A 157 -14.85 3.64 0.36
CA SER A 157 -14.63 3.70 1.80
C SER A 157 -14.59 2.34 2.52
N ARG A 158 -15.24 1.32 1.94
CA ARG A 158 -15.26 -0.08 2.41
C ARG A 158 -15.16 -1.00 1.21
N GLN A 159 -14.25 -1.98 1.23
CA GLN A 159 -14.03 -2.88 0.10
C GLN A 159 -13.81 -4.32 0.59
N PRO A 160 -14.78 -5.24 0.49
CA PRO A 160 -14.50 -6.64 0.81
C PRO A 160 -13.35 -7.15 -0.06
N ARG A 161 -12.56 -8.10 0.46
CA ARG A 161 -11.31 -8.52 -0.18
C ARG A 161 -11.52 -8.93 -1.63
N TRP A 162 -12.57 -9.71 -1.89
CA TRP A 162 -12.86 -10.15 -3.25
C TRP A 162 -13.03 -9.01 -4.25
N LEU A 163 -13.59 -7.88 -3.81
CA LEU A 163 -13.82 -6.71 -4.63
C LEU A 163 -12.53 -5.94 -4.85
N SER A 164 -11.75 -5.70 -3.77
CA SER A 164 -10.46 -5.01 -3.85
C SER A 164 -9.52 -5.75 -4.82
N GLU A 165 -9.35 -7.06 -4.62
CA GLU A 165 -8.50 -7.91 -5.47
C GLU A 165 -9.09 -8.05 -6.88
N GLY A 166 -10.41 -8.17 -7.01
CA GLY A 166 -11.06 -8.30 -8.32
C GLY A 166 -10.95 -7.04 -9.17
N LEU A 167 -11.05 -5.85 -8.55
CA LEU A 167 -10.82 -4.56 -9.23
C LEU A 167 -9.34 -4.42 -9.63
N ALA A 168 -8.41 -4.82 -8.75
CA ALA A 168 -6.98 -4.80 -9.04
C ALA A 168 -6.63 -5.71 -10.22
N GLU A 169 -7.08 -6.97 -10.19
CA GLU A 169 -6.90 -7.93 -11.29
C GLU A 169 -7.57 -7.48 -12.60
N TYR A 170 -8.73 -6.84 -12.53
CA TYR A 170 -9.41 -6.31 -13.70
C TYR A 170 -8.60 -5.17 -14.34
N LEU A 171 -8.11 -4.23 -13.53
CA LEU A 171 -7.32 -3.08 -13.98
C LEU A 171 -5.87 -3.45 -14.32
N GLU A 172 -5.35 -4.56 -13.80
CA GLU A 172 -4.04 -5.10 -14.15
C GLU A 172 -3.88 -5.32 -15.67
N THR A 173 -5.01 -5.59 -16.35
CA THR A 173 -5.06 -5.82 -17.79
C THR A 173 -5.23 -4.55 -18.63
N LEU A 174 -5.39 -3.38 -18.01
CA LEU A 174 -5.54 -2.10 -18.71
C LEU A 174 -4.34 -1.85 -19.64
N ARG A 175 -4.61 -1.36 -20.86
CA ARG A 175 -3.59 -1.04 -21.86
C ARG A 175 -3.68 0.41 -22.26
N LEU A 176 -2.57 1.14 -22.11
CA LEU A 176 -2.41 2.48 -22.63
C LEU A 176 -1.95 2.43 -24.09
N SER A 177 -2.40 3.38 -24.90
CA SER A 177 -1.80 3.62 -26.22
C SER A 177 -0.39 4.20 -26.07
N GLU A 178 0.46 4.04 -27.09
CA GLU A 178 1.85 4.54 -27.08
C GLU A 178 1.93 6.05 -26.83
N ASP A 179 0.96 6.82 -27.33
CA ASP A 179 0.84 8.26 -27.10
C ASP A 179 0.28 8.63 -25.72
N GLY A 180 -0.20 7.64 -24.95
CA GLY A 180 -0.81 7.82 -23.63
C GLY A 180 -2.17 8.51 -23.63
N GLN A 181 -2.80 8.72 -24.80
CA GLN A 181 -4.05 9.49 -24.93
C GLN A 181 -5.31 8.62 -24.84
N THR A 182 -5.17 7.30 -24.93
CA THR A 182 -6.29 6.37 -24.80
C THR A 182 -5.90 5.18 -23.95
N ALA A 183 -6.90 4.59 -23.27
CA ALA A 183 -6.74 3.35 -22.54
C ALA A 183 -7.83 2.36 -22.92
N VAL A 184 -7.47 1.08 -23.04
CA VAL A 184 -8.40 -0.03 -23.21
C VAL A 184 -8.52 -0.77 -21.89
N VAL A 185 -9.74 -0.85 -21.36
CA VAL A 185 -10.10 -1.52 -20.11
C VAL A 185 -11.04 -2.70 -20.38
N GLY A 186 -11.03 -3.70 -19.51
CA GLY A 186 -11.78 -4.96 -19.71
C GLY A 186 -11.09 -5.95 -20.63
N VAL A 187 -9.76 -5.83 -20.76
CA VAL A 187 -8.96 -6.78 -21.52
C VAL A 187 -8.97 -8.14 -20.80
N PRO A 188 -9.14 -9.27 -21.52
CA PRO A 188 -9.18 -10.59 -20.88
C PRO A 188 -7.90 -10.92 -20.09
N HIS A 189 -8.03 -11.31 -18.82
CA HIS A 189 -6.91 -11.80 -18.02
C HIS A 189 -6.69 -13.30 -18.31
N TRP A 190 -5.79 -13.63 -19.23
CA TRP A 190 -5.63 -15.01 -19.73
C TRP A 190 -5.26 -16.04 -18.67
N THR A 191 -4.39 -15.68 -17.71
CA THR A 191 -4.05 -16.58 -16.58
C THR A 191 -5.28 -16.87 -15.71
N ALA A 192 -6.04 -15.85 -15.31
CA ALA A 192 -7.27 -16.01 -14.56
C ALA A 192 -8.31 -16.83 -15.34
N ILE A 193 -8.47 -16.59 -16.64
CA ILE A 193 -9.37 -17.36 -17.51
C ILE A 193 -8.99 -18.84 -17.53
N ALA A 194 -7.71 -19.16 -17.73
CA ALA A 194 -7.24 -20.55 -17.77
C ALA A 194 -7.47 -21.25 -16.42
N LEU A 195 -7.12 -20.58 -15.32
CA LEU A 195 -7.29 -21.09 -13.97
C LEU A 195 -8.77 -21.32 -13.66
N MET A 196 -9.62 -20.32 -13.90
CA MET A 196 -11.05 -20.39 -13.62
C MET A 196 -11.80 -21.38 -14.51
N THR A 197 -11.39 -21.54 -15.76
CA THR A 197 -11.95 -22.58 -16.64
C THR A 197 -11.70 -23.97 -16.05
N SER A 198 -10.50 -24.21 -15.53
CA SER A 198 -10.14 -25.48 -14.88
C SER A 198 -10.93 -25.71 -13.59
N TRP A 199 -11.01 -24.70 -12.72
CA TRP A 199 -11.72 -24.81 -11.45
C TRP A 199 -13.22 -25.06 -11.63
N LEU A 200 -13.90 -24.23 -12.43
CA LEU A 200 -15.35 -24.34 -12.61
C LEU A 200 -15.76 -25.62 -13.36
N ASP A 201 -14.94 -26.10 -14.31
CA ASP A 201 -15.17 -27.41 -14.93
C ASP A 201 -14.97 -28.55 -13.90
N GLY A 202 -13.99 -28.42 -13.01
CA GLY A 202 -13.78 -29.32 -11.88
C GLY A 202 -14.97 -29.35 -10.91
N VAL A 203 -15.54 -28.18 -10.56
CA VAL A 203 -16.74 -28.08 -9.72
C VAL A 203 -17.91 -28.78 -10.41
N ARG A 204 -18.15 -28.48 -11.69
CA ARG A 204 -19.26 -29.07 -12.47
C ARG A 204 -19.15 -30.59 -12.61
N ARG A 205 -17.93 -31.13 -12.66
CA ARG A 205 -17.65 -32.58 -12.71
C ARG A 205 -17.59 -33.24 -11.32
N GLY A 206 -17.77 -32.49 -10.24
CA GLY A 206 -17.69 -32.98 -8.87
C GLY A 206 -16.28 -33.36 -8.42
N LEU A 207 -15.25 -32.82 -9.09
CA LEU A 207 -13.82 -33.03 -8.82
C LEU A 207 -13.25 -31.99 -7.84
N ALA A 208 -13.82 -30.78 -7.79
CA ALA A 208 -13.40 -29.68 -6.90
C ALA A 208 -14.41 -29.44 -5.77
N ARG A 209 -14.70 -30.46 -4.95
CA ARG A 209 -15.85 -30.48 -4.00
C ARG A 209 -15.79 -29.44 -2.86
N GLY A 210 -14.69 -28.71 -2.69
CA GLY A 210 -14.49 -27.71 -1.63
C GLY A 210 -14.31 -26.27 -2.12
N TRP A 211 -14.33 -26.05 -3.44
CA TRP A 211 -14.12 -24.73 -4.02
C TRP A 211 -15.37 -24.28 -4.78
N THR A 212 -15.85 -23.06 -4.52
CA THR A 212 -16.97 -22.41 -5.23
C THR A 212 -16.73 -20.90 -5.24
N ILE A 213 -17.47 -20.15 -6.05
CA ILE A 213 -17.43 -18.68 -5.99
C ILE A 213 -17.94 -18.12 -4.65
N GLN A 214 -18.75 -18.86 -3.90
CA GLN A 214 -19.18 -18.44 -2.56
C GLN A 214 -17.98 -18.31 -1.61
N ARG A 215 -16.97 -19.17 -1.77
CA ARG A 215 -15.71 -19.04 -1.02
C ARG A 215 -14.99 -17.74 -1.36
N VAL A 216 -15.05 -17.29 -2.62
CA VAL A 216 -14.46 -16.01 -3.03
C VAL A 216 -15.19 -14.85 -2.36
N LEU A 217 -16.53 -14.87 -2.32
CA LEU A 217 -17.32 -13.84 -1.62
C LEU A 217 -17.05 -13.79 -0.11
N GLN A 218 -16.71 -14.94 0.48
CA GLN A 218 -16.36 -15.12 1.90
C GLN A 218 -14.85 -15.03 2.15
N TRP A 219 -14.05 -14.59 1.17
CA TRP A 219 -12.60 -14.57 1.28
C TRP A 219 -12.16 -13.58 2.36
N ASP A 220 -11.80 -14.15 3.50
CA ASP A 220 -11.40 -13.43 4.70
C ASP A 220 -10.06 -12.70 4.52
N ARG A 221 -9.87 -11.64 5.30
CA ARG A 221 -8.72 -10.74 5.29
C ARG A 221 -7.59 -11.17 6.23
N THR A 222 -7.83 -12.13 7.13
CA THR A 222 -6.82 -12.54 8.13
C THR A 222 -5.51 -13.06 7.51
N LEU A 223 -4.38 -12.65 8.13
CA LEU A 223 -3.03 -13.06 7.71
C LEU A 223 -2.80 -14.57 7.84
N GLU A 224 -3.35 -15.21 8.88
CA GLU A 224 -3.23 -16.66 9.11
C GLU A 224 -3.92 -17.48 8.01
N ALA A 225 -5.09 -17.03 7.55
CA ALA A 225 -5.78 -17.65 6.42
C ALA A 225 -4.97 -17.52 5.11
N ARG A 226 -4.23 -16.41 4.93
CA ARG A 226 -3.44 -16.14 3.73
C ARG A 226 -2.28 -17.13 3.52
N GLU A 227 -1.53 -17.44 4.57
CA GLU A 227 -0.35 -18.31 4.45
C GLU A 227 -0.70 -19.79 4.26
N GLN A 228 -1.88 -20.19 4.73
CA GLN A 228 -2.33 -21.59 4.70
C GLN A 228 -3.21 -21.90 3.49
N ASP A 229 -3.73 -20.90 2.77
CA ASP A 229 -4.58 -21.11 1.60
C ASP A 229 -3.78 -21.52 0.36
N LYS A 230 -3.67 -22.84 0.16
CA LYS A 230 -3.08 -23.46 -1.03
C LYS A 230 -3.82 -23.10 -2.34
N GLU A 231 -5.02 -22.57 -2.25
CA GLU A 231 -5.90 -22.23 -3.37
C GLU A 231 -6.05 -20.70 -3.54
N VAL A 232 -5.22 -19.89 -2.87
CA VAL A 232 -5.32 -18.42 -2.91
C VAL A 232 -5.37 -17.85 -4.33
N GLY A 233 -4.59 -18.42 -5.27
CA GLY A 233 -4.60 -17.99 -6.67
C GLY A 233 -5.95 -18.18 -7.36
N ALA A 234 -6.75 -19.15 -6.93
CA ALA A 234 -8.12 -19.35 -7.40
C ALA A 234 -9.07 -18.27 -6.87
N ASN A 235 -8.82 -17.74 -5.67
CA ASN A 235 -9.61 -16.63 -5.13
C ASN A 235 -9.34 -15.33 -5.91
N TYR A 236 -8.08 -15.01 -6.19
CA TYR A 236 -7.69 -13.90 -7.08
C TYR A 236 -8.37 -14.01 -8.45
N ALA A 237 -8.23 -15.16 -9.12
CA ALA A 237 -8.81 -15.39 -10.44
C ALA A 237 -10.35 -15.40 -10.42
N GLY A 238 -10.96 -15.89 -9.34
CA GLY A 238 -12.41 -15.87 -9.14
C GLY A 238 -12.94 -14.45 -8.89
N SER A 239 -12.19 -13.65 -8.15
CA SER A 239 -12.44 -12.22 -7.93
C SER A 239 -12.44 -11.43 -9.23
N TRP A 240 -11.41 -11.64 -10.06
CA TRP A 240 -11.35 -11.08 -11.42
C TRP A 240 -12.60 -11.44 -12.22
N LEU A 241 -12.94 -12.74 -12.27
CA LEU A 241 -14.06 -13.24 -13.05
C LEU A 241 -15.38 -12.61 -12.60
N LEU A 242 -15.58 -12.49 -11.29
CA LEU A 242 -16.78 -11.91 -10.71
C LEU A 242 -16.89 -10.42 -11.06
N VAL A 243 -15.84 -9.63 -10.85
CA VAL A 243 -15.83 -8.19 -11.20
C VAL A 243 -16.03 -7.99 -12.70
N HIS A 244 -15.35 -8.79 -13.52
CA HIS A 244 -15.47 -8.71 -14.98
C HIS A 244 -16.88 -9.06 -15.47
N TRP A 245 -17.52 -10.08 -14.86
CA TRP A 245 -18.91 -10.41 -15.15
C TRP A 245 -19.87 -9.30 -14.70
N LEU A 246 -19.67 -8.74 -13.49
CA LEU A 246 -20.50 -7.66 -12.95
C LEU A 246 -20.44 -6.39 -13.83
N LEU A 247 -19.25 -5.98 -14.27
CA LEU A 247 -19.07 -4.82 -15.14
C LEU A 247 -19.71 -4.99 -16.53
N ASN A 248 -19.83 -6.23 -17.01
CA ASN A 248 -20.34 -6.52 -18.34
C ASN A 248 -21.85 -6.82 -18.36
N GLU A 249 -22.33 -7.64 -17.43
CA GLU A 249 -23.69 -8.20 -17.44
C GLU A 249 -24.59 -7.59 -16.35
N ARG A 250 -24.01 -6.85 -15.38
CA ARG A 250 -24.70 -6.20 -14.25
C ARG A 250 -24.19 -4.77 -13.94
N PRO A 251 -23.96 -3.89 -14.94
CA PRO A 251 -23.29 -2.62 -14.68
C PRO A 251 -24.08 -1.68 -13.74
N GLN A 252 -25.41 -1.59 -13.84
CA GLN A 252 -26.20 -0.73 -12.94
C GLN A 252 -26.28 -1.27 -11.51
N PRO A 253 -26.63 -2.55 -11.28
CA PRO A 253 -26.61 -3.12 -9.92
C PRO A 253 -25.22 -3.06 -9.28
N PHE A 254 -24.15 -3.27 -10.06
CA PHE A 254 -22.80 -3.15 -9.54
C PHE A 254 -22.43 -1.71 -9.19
N ALA A 255 -22.83 -0.72 -9.98
CA ALA A 255 -22.64 0.69 -9.64
C ALA A 255 -23.39 1.08 -8.35
N GLU A 256 -24.61 0.57 -8.15
CA GLU A 256 -25.35 0.75 -6.90
C GLU A 256 -24.62 0.13 -5.71
N TYR A 257 -24.10 -1.09 -5.86
CA TYR A 257 -23.29 -1.74 -4.84
C TYR A 257 -22.06 -0.90 -4.45
N LEU A 258 -21.31 -0.40 -5.43
CA LEU A 258 -20.16 0.47 -5.20
C LEU A 258 -20.55 1.79 -4.50
N ALA A 259 -21.70 2.37 -4.86
CA ALA A 259 -22.20 3.59 -4.23
C ALA A 259 -22.57 3.38 -2.75
N LEU A 260 -23.20 2.26 -2.41
CA LEU A 260 -23.51 1.88 -1.03
C LEU A 260 -22.23 1.70 -0.19
N LEU A 261 -21.21 1.06 -0.76
CA LEU A 261 -19.91 0.91 -0.12
C LEU A 261 -19.21 2.25 0.13
N ASN A 262 -19.28 3.17 -0.84
CA ASN A 262 -18.74 4.52 -0.68
C ASN A 262 -19.42 5.28 0.48
N GLN A 263 -20.73 5.08 0.66
CA GLN A 263 -21.52 5.63 1.78
C GLN A 263 -21.26 4.92 3.12
N GLY A 264 -20.37 3.93 3.17
CA GLY A 264 -20.02 3.22 4.39
C GLY A 264 -20.97 2.08 4.77
N VAL A 265 -21.94 1.73 3.91
CA VAL A 265 -22.84 0.59 4.14
C VAL A 265 -22.04 -0.71 4.22
N ALA A 266 -22.42 -1.60 5.15
CA ALA A 266 -21.72 -2.88 5.33
C ALA A 266 -21.76 -3.74 4.07
N PRO A 267 -20.63 -4.37 3.66
CA PRO A 267 -20.57 -5.14 2.41
C PRO A 267 -21.66 -6.19 2.25
N ALA A 268 -22.02 -6.91 3.32
CA ALA A 268 -23.10 -7.90 3.30
C ALA A 268 -24.48 -7.25 3.08
N GLN A 269 -24.74 -6.10 3.71
CA GLN A 269 -26.00 -5.36 3.54
C GLN A 269 -26.07 -4.75 2.13
N ALA A 270 -24.97 -4.20 1.63
CA ALA A 270 -24.89 -3.65 0.28
C ALA A 270 -25.14 -4.74 -0.78
N LEU A 271 -24.59 -5.95 -0.57
CA LEU A 271 -24.79 -7.08 -1.48
C LEU A 271 -26.25 -7.55 -1.46
N ALA A 272 -26.86 -7.68 -0.28
CA ALA A 272 -28.27 -8.07 -0.17
C ALA A 272 -29.24 -7.08 -0.86
N ARG A 273 -28.88 -5.79 -0.89
CA ARG A 273 -29.69 -4.74 -1.54
C ARG A 273 -29.49 -4.69 -3.06
N ALA A 274 -28.24 -4.63 -3.50
CA ALA A 274 -27.92 -4.33 -4.90
C ALA A 274 -27.65 -5.59 -5.75
N LEU A 275 -27.16 -6.68 -5.15
CA LEU A 275 -26.68 -7.87 -5.86
C LEU A 275 -27.10 -9.18 -5.17
N PRO A 276 -28.39 -9.38 -4.83
CA PRO A 276 -28.84 -10.56 -4.09
C PRO A 276 -28.54 -11.88 -4.81
N GLU A 277 -28.46 -11.87 -6.15
CA GLU A 277 -28.15 -13.05 -6.95
C GLU A 277 -26.75 -13.63 -6.69
N LEU A 278 -25.84 -12.83 -6.12
CA LEU A 278 -24.49 -13.31 -5.83
C LEU A 278 -24.47 -14.40 -4.76
N THR A 279 -25.52 -14.51 -3.95
CA THR A 279 -25.67 -15.59 -2.95
C THR A 279 -26.26 -16.88 -3.54
N SER A 280 -26.61 -16.88 -4.83
CA SER A 280 -27.24 -18.03 -5.47
C SER A 280 -26.27 -19.22 -5.58
N PRO A 281 -26.71 -20.45 -5.26
CA PRO A 281 -25.96 -21.69 -5.55
C PRO A 281 -25.67 -21.89 -7.05
N SER A 282 -26.41 -21.24 -7.94
CA SER A 282 -26.22 -21.35 -9.39
C SER A 282 -25.12 -20.45 -9.94
N LEU A 283 -24.52 -19.56 -9.14
CA LEU A 283 -23.57 -18.55 -9.60
C LEU A 283 -22.36 -19.18 -10.32
N ASP A 284 -21.82 -20.30 -9.82
CA ASP A 284 -20.73 -21.04 -10.47
C ASP A 284 -21.07 -21.41 -11.93
N SER A 285 -22.30 -21.87 -12.16
CA SER A 285 -22.77 -22.25 -13.51
C SER A 285 -22.96 -21.03 -14.41
N VAL A 286 -23.43 -19.91 -13.86
CA VAL A 286 -23.57 -18.64 -14.58
C VAL A 286 -22.19 -18.14 -15.03
N LEU A 287 -21.22 -18.10 -14.12
CA LEU A 287 -19.86 -17.65 -14.40
C LEU A 287 -19.12 -18.61 -15.34
N TYR A 288 -19.35 -19.92 -15.22
CA TYR A 288 -18.82 -20.90 -16.15
C TYR A 288 -19.34 -20.68 -17.58
N ALA A 289 -20.64 -20.44 -17.73
CA ALA A 289 -21.23 -20.13 -19.04
C ALA A 289 -20.69 -18.82 -19.62
N TYR A 290 -20.52 -17.80 -18.80
CA TYR A 290 -19.91 -16.53 -19.18
C TYR A 290 -18.48 -16.70 -19.74
N LEU A 291 -17.62 -17.44 -19.03
CA LEU A 291 -16.26 -17.76 -19.47
C LEU A 291 -16.25 -18.55 -20.79
N ARG A 292 -17.06 -19.60 -20.88
CA ARG A 292 -17.13 -20.48 -22.06
C ARG A 292 -17.55 -19.72 -23.32
N ASN A 293 -18.48 -18.78 -23.17
CA ASN A 293 -18.98 -17.98 -24.27
C ASN A 293 -18.07 -16.78 -24.63
N ARG A 294 -16.99 -16.53 -23.86
CA ARG A 294 -16.02 -15.45 -24.08
C ARG A 294 -16.65 -14.06 -24.28
N ARG A 295 -17.67 -13.73 -23.48
CA ARG A 295 -18.40 -12.44 -23.54
C ARG A 295 -17.63 -11.27 -22.89
N PHE A 296 -16.33 -11.18 -23.17
CA PHE A 296 -15.48 -10.13 -22.63
C PHE A 296 -15.64 -8.86 -23.46
N VAL A 297 -16.22 -7.82 -22.84
CA VAL A 297 -16.37 -6.49 -23.42
C VAL A 297 -15.16 -5.64 -23.03
N GLN A 298 -14.50 -5.09 -24.05
CA GLN A 298 -13.45 -4.09 -23.89
C GLN A 298 -14.02 -2.70 -24.16
N ARG A 299 -13.55 -1.70 -23.42
CA ARG A 299 -13.95 -0.30 -23.61
C ARG A 299 -12.70 0.54 -23.81
N THR A 300 -12.74 1.43 -24.79
CA THR A 300 -11.70 2.43 -24.99
C THR A 300 -12.15 3.74 -24.33
N VAL A 301 -11.30 4.33 -23.51
CA VAL A 301 -11.52 5.62 -22.87
C VAL A 301 -10.42 6.59 -23.30
N SER A 302 -10.79 7.87 -23.43
CA SER A 302 -9.82 8.94 -23.66
C SER A 302 -9.17 9.29 -22.33
N VAL A 303 -7.84 9.29 -22.28
CA VAL A 303 -7.06 9.62 -21.09
C VAL A 303 -6.65 11.09 -21.19
N PRO A 304 -6.93 11.91 -20.17
CA PRO A 304 -6.51 13.30 -20.19
C PRO A 304 -4.97 13.39 -20.24
N PRO A 305 -4.41 14.43 -20.87
CA PRO A 305 -2.98 14.66 -20.81
C PRO A 305 -2.53 14.72 -19.35
N SER A 306 -1.55 13.89 -18.99
CA SER A 306 -0.91 13.95 -17.68
C SER A 306 0.25 14.94 -17.73
N GLY A 307 0.48 15.63 -16.60
CA GLY A 307 1.64 16.51 -16.46
C GLY A 307 2.93 15.75 -16.69
N THR A 308 3.80 16.26 -17.56
CA THR A 308 5.17 15.75 -17.76
C THR A 308 6.21 16.59 -17.04
N ALA A 309 5.77 17.60 -16.30
CA ALA A 309 6.65 18.44 -15.50
C ALA A 309 6.92 17.74 -14.17
N PHE A 310 8.19 17.55 -13.87
CA PHE A 310 8.68 17.08 -12.59
C PHE A 310 10.06 17.69 -12.34
N ILE A 311 10.39 17.86 -11.07
CA ILE A 311 11.73 18.29 -10.65
C ILE A 311 12.61 17.03 -10.64
N GLU A 312 13.82 17.13 -11.20
CA GLU A 312 14.80 16.04 -11.23
C GLU A 312 16.06 16.47 -10.48
N GLU A 313 16.46 15.66 -9.49
CA GLU A 313 17.59 15.96 -8.62
C GLU A 313 18.48 14.71 -8.48
N PRO A 314 19.81 14.82 -8.61
CA PRO A 314 20.71 13.74 -8.25
C PRO A 314 20.68 13.52 -6.73
N LEU A 315 20.76 12.24 -6.33
CA LEU A 315 20.86 11.86 -4.93
C LEU A 315 22.32 11.66 -4.53
N ASP A 316 22.70 12.24 -3.40
CA ASP A 316 24.02 12.01 -2.80
C ASP A 316 24.09 10.65 -2.08
N ASP A 317 25.30 10.23 -1.73
CA ASP A 317 25.53 8.93 -1.07
C ASP A 317 24.76 8.81 0.26
N ALA A 318 24.62 9.90 1.02
CA ALA A 318 23.90 9.87 2.30
C ALA A 318 22.41 9.59 2.09
N GLN A 319 21.80 10.21 1.08
CA GLN A 319 20.42 9.96 0.68
C GLN A 319 20.22 8.53 0.16
N VAL A 320 21.16 8.02 -0.64
CA VAL A 320 21.12 6.64 -1.14
C VAL A 320 21.17 5.63 0.01
N HIS A 321 22.09 5.81 0.96
CA HIS A 321 22.16 4.98 2.17
C HIS A 321 20.88 5.07 3.02
N ALA A 322 20.29 6.25 3.17
CA ALA A 322 19.03 6.41 3.89
C ALA A 322 17.85 5.67 3.20
N ILE A 323 17.79 5.70 1.86
CA ILE A 323 16.80 4.95 1.08
C ILE A 323 17.00 3.44 1.25
N ARG A 324 18.24 2.96 1.13
CA ARG A 324 18.60 1.54 1.32
C ARG A 324 18.25 1.05 2.72
N SER A 325 18.49 1.89 3.73
CA SER A 325 18.07 1.62 5.11
C SER A 325 16.55 1.43 5.21
N LYS A 326 15.76 2.35 4.64
CA LYS A 326 14.28 2.26 4.60
C LYS A 326 13.82 0.98 3.89
N LEU A 327 14.36 0.69 2.70
CA LEU A 327 13.99 -0.50 1.91
C LEU A 327 14.35 -1.81 2.65
N ALA A 328 15.51 -1.87 3.29
CA ALA A 328 15.92 -3.03 4.09
C ALA A 328 15.06 -3.20 5.35
N ALA A 329 14.71 -2.12 6.04
CA ALA A 329 13.80 -2.17 7.19
C ALA A 329 12.41 -2.69 6.78
N LEU A 330 11.90 -2.22 5.65
CA LEU A 330 10.65 -2.72 5.07
C LEU A 330 10.76 -4.20 4.68
N GLY A 331 11.88 -4.61 4.08
CA GLY A 331 12.14 -6.02 3.76
C GLY A 331 12.22 -6.92 5.00
N ALA A 332 12.63 -6.38 6.15
CA ALA A 332 12.60 -7.08 7.43
C ALA A 332 11.18 -7.21 7.99
N HIS A 333 10.37 -6.15 7.86
CA HIS A 333 8.96 -6.14 8.28
C HIS A 333 8.12 -7.15 7.48
N LEU A 334 8.36 -7.26 6.17
CA LEU A 334 7.66 -8.20 5.28
C LEU A 334 8.22 -9.65 5.33
N ALA A 335 9.21 -9.93 6.18
CA ALA A 335 9.83 -11.25 6.26
C ALA A 335 9.20 -12.11 7.36
N HIS A 336 8.94 -13.38 7.04
CA HIS A 336 8.34 -14.34 7.99
C HIS A 336 9.35 -15.34 8.57
N ARG A 337 10.64 -15.20 8.25
CA ARG A 337 11.69 -16.13 8.68
C ARG A 337 12.82 -15.38 9.39
N GLU A 338 13.08 -15.77 10.63
CA GLU A 338 14.06 -15.13 11.54
C GLU A 338 15.43 -14.81 10.91
N PRO A 339 16.08 -15.73 10.15
CA PRO A 339 17.36 -15.41 9.51
C PRO A 339 17.27 -14.23 8.53
N PHE A 340 16.16 -14.12 7.80
CA PHE A 340 15.94 -13.02 6.85
C PHE A 340 15.63 -11.71 7.58
N ILE A 341 14.79 -11.75 8.62
CA ILE A 341 14.45 -10.59 9.44
C ILE A 341 15.73 -10.00 10.06
N THR A 342 16.54 -10.84 10.72
CA THR A 342 17.78 -10.43 11.39
C THR A 342 18.77 -9.82 10.41
N ASN A 343 18.99 -10.48 9.27
CA ASN A 343 19.92 -10.02 8.26
C ASN A 343 19.49 -8.67 7.64
N ARG A 344 18.19 -8.48 7.37
CA ARG A 344 17.69 -7.22 6.81
C ARG A 344 17.66 -6.08 7.82
N ARG A 345 17.37 -6.36 9.10
CA ARG A 345 17.55 -5.38 10.19
C ARG A 345 19.01 -4.93 10.32
N LYS A 346 19.96 -5.86 10.19
CA LYS A 346 21.38 -5.53 10.18
C LYS A 346 21.73 -4.61 9.01
N VAL A 347 21.33 -4.96 7.78
CA VAL A 347 21.53 -4.09 6.60
C VAL A 347 20.90 -2.73 6.80
N ALA A 348 19.65 -2.68 7.29
CA ALA A 348 18.97 -1.42 7.55
C ALA A 348 19.72 -0.52 8.54
N LYS A 349 20.30 -1.11 9.59
CA LYS A 349 21.11 -0.41 10.58
C LYS A 349 22.44 0.06 9.98
N ASP A 350 23.18 -0.83 9.32
CA ASP A 350 24.49 -0.51 8.74
C ASP A 350 24.37 0.66 7.73
N GLU A 351 23.33 0.63 6.88
CA GLU A 351 23.03 1.70 5.93
C GLU A 351 22.59 3.00 6.62
N LEU A 352 21.85 2.91 7.74
CA LEU A 352 21.45 4.10 8.51
C LEU A 352 22.66 4.77 9.17
N ASP A 353 23.53 3.97 9.78
CA ASP A 353 24.74 4.46 10.45
C ASP A 353 25.64 5.18 9.45
N GLU A 354 25.78 4.65 8.23
CA GLU A 354 26.54 5.29 7.16
C GLU A 354 25.88 6.57 6.61
N ALA A 355 24.55 6.56 6.42
CA ALA A 355 23.81 7.75 6.01
C ALA A 355 24.01 8.91 7.00
N LEU A 356 23.91 8.63 8.30
CA LEU A 356 24.11 9.60 9.37
C LEU A 356 25.58 10.01 9.52
N ARG A 357 26.53 9.14 9.19
CA ARG A 357 27.97 9.48 9.16
C ARG A 357 28.28 10.49 8.06
N LEU A 358 27.68 10.32 6.88
CA LEU A 358 27.88 11.18 5.72
C LEU A 358 27.11 12.50 5.85
N ASN A 359 25.85 12.45 6.28
CA ASN A 359 25.02 13.62 6.55
C ASN A 359 24.17 13.41 7.81
N PRO A 360 24.64 13.89 8.98
CA PRO A 360 23.93 13.73 10.25
C PRO A 360 22.55 14.39 10.30
N THR A 361 22.28 15.31 9.36
CA THR A 361 21.05 16.11 9.31
C THR A 361 20.12 15.71 8.16
N GLY A 362 20.41 14.63 7.44
CA GLY A 362 19.56 14.17 6.32
C GLY A 362 18.16 13.75 6.79
N LEU A 363 17.10 14.35 6.24
CA LEU A 363 15.72 14.16 6.72
C LEU A 363 15.26 12.71 6.75
N LEU A 364 15.53 11.94 5.68
CA LEU A 364 15.13 10.54 5.63
C LEU A 364 15.87 9.71 6.68
N ALA A 365 17.17 9.95 6.86
CA ALA A 365 17.97 9.28 7.89
C ALA A 365 17.49 9.63 9.30
N LEU A 366 17.19 10.91 9.58
CA LEU A 366 16.62 11.34 10.86
C LEU A 366 15.23 10.73 11.11
N SER A 367 14.40 10.60 10.07
CA SER A 367 13.09 9.93 10.16
C SER A 367 13.21 8.44 10.52
N VAL A 368 14.15 7.73 9.89
CA VAL A 368 14.44 6.34 10.25
C VAL A 368 15.01 6.27 11.68
N LYS A 369 15.96 7.14 12.03
CA LYS A 369 16.58 7.21 13.37
C LYS A 369 15.54 7.41 14.47
N LEU A 370 14.61 8.36 14.29
CA LEU A 370 13.58 8.69 15.29
C LEU A 370 12.73 7.46 15.68
N ARG A 371 12.44 6.57 14.71
CA ARG A 371 11.65 5.35 14.96
C ARG A 371 12.36 4.34 15.87
N SER A 372 13.70 4.33 15.90
CA SER A 372 14.49 3.40 16.70
C SER A 372 15.21 4.05 17.90
N ALA A 373 15.27 5.38 17.95
CA ALA A 373 15.97 6.11 18.99
C ALA A 373 15.23 6.01 20.34
N PRO A 374 15.96 6.05 21.47
CA PRO A 374 15.34 6.14 22.79
C PRO A 374 14.62 7.49 22.95
N ALA A 375 13.55 7.53 23.76
CA ALA A 375 12.67 8.69 23.88
C ALA A 375 13.40 10.01 24.21
N HIS A 376 14.44 9.96 25.04
CA HIS A 376 15.20 11.15 25.43
C HIS A 376 15.98 11.82 24.29
N GLU A 377 16.22 11.12 23.16
CA GLU A 377 16.87 11.69 21.97
C GLU A 377 15.87 12.31 20.98
N HIS A 378 14.57 12.03 21.11
CA HIS A 378 13.57 12.35 20.08
C HIS A 378 13.54 13.85 19.79
N VAL A 379 13.44 14.69 20.82
CA VAL A 379 13.37 16.15 20.67
C VAL A 379 14.61 16.72 19.98
N ALA A 380 15.80 16.21 20.33
CA ALA A 380 17.05 16.65 19.71
C ALA A 380 17.08 16.30 18.21
N ILE A 381 16.61 15.11 17.84
CA ILE A 381 16.46 14.67 16.44
C ILE A 381 15.48 15.60 15.69
N GLY A 382 14.30 15.86 16.27
CA GLY A 382 13.28 16.71 15.65
C GLY A 382 13.75 18.16 15.45
N ARG A 383 14.42 18.75 16.45
CA ARG A 383 14.96 20.12 16.34
C ARG A 383 16.07 20.22 15.31
N SER A 384 16.96 19.23 15.26
CA SER A 384 18.02 19.17 14.24
C SER A 384 17.45 19.07 12.82
N ALA A 385 16.35 18.33 12.63
CA ALA A 385 15.67 18.26 11.33
C ALA A 385 15.16 19.63 10.87
N VAL A 386 14.50 20.38 11.76
CA VAL A 386 13.96 21.72 11.45
C VAL A 386 15.07 22.75 11.25
N GLU A 387 16.14 22.70 12.04
CA GLU A 387 17.28 23.61 11.91
C GLU A 387 17.96 23.45 10.54
N ALA A 388 18.14 22.21 10.08
CA ALA A 388 18.77 21.92 8.79
C ALA A 388 17.82 22.14 7.59
N HIS A 389 16.51 21.90 7.77
CA HIS A 389 15.52 21.92 6.68
C HIS A 389 14.25 22.70 7.05
N PRO A 390 14.33 24.02 7.33
CA PRO A 390 13.20 24.79 7.84
C PRO A 390 12.03 24.95 6.85
N HIS A 391 12.25 24.63 5.58
CA HIS A 391 11.25 24.71 4.51
C HIS A 391 10.70 23.35 4.07
N ALA A 392 11.05 22.26 4.75
CA ALA A 392 10.52 20.93 4.48
C ALA A 392 9.38 20.60 5.45
N SER A 393 8.21 20.20 4.92
CA SER A 393 7.06 19.79 5.76
C SER A 393 7.44 18.62 6.67
N GLU A 394 8.22 17.69 6.15
CA GLU A 394 8.68 16.48 6.83
C GLU A 394 9.56 16.80 8.05
N ALA A 395 10.35 17.89 8.00
CA ALA A 395 11.16 18.32 9.13
C ALA A 395 10.29 18.75 10.33
N TRP A 396 9.28 19.56 10.06
CA TRP A 396 8.31 20.02 11.06
C TRP A 396 7.42 18.87 11.55
N GLN A 397 7.05 17.93 10.66
CA GLN A 397 6.38 16.70 11.04
C GLN A 397 7.22 15.87 12.02
N LEU A 398 8.53 15.73 11.76
CA LEU A 398 9.45 15.01 12.65
C LEU A 398 9.57 15.68 14.02
N LEU A 399 9.62 17.01 14.08
CA LEU A 399 9.58 17.74 15.34
C LEU A 399 8.26 17.48 16.09
N GLY A 400 7.11 17.56 15.42
CA GLY A 400 5.82 17.25 16.03
C GLY A 400 5.74 15.83 16.58
N ALA A 401 6.27 14.84 15.84
CA ALA A 401 6.33 13.45 16.27
C ALA A 401 7.27 13.26 17.48
N ALA A 402 8.42 13.94 17.46
CA ALA A 402 9.41 13.91 18.52
C ALA A 402 8.90 14.49 19.85
N LEU A 403 8.03 15.50 19.79
CA LEU A 403 7.45 16.17 20.96
C LEU A 403 6.25 15.41 21.56
N ARG A 404 5.83 14.28 20.98
CA ARG A 404 4.61 13.56 21.41
C ARG A 404 4.60 13.23 22.90
N ASN A 405 5.75 12.83 23.44
CA ASN A 405 5.88 12.38 24.82
C ASN A 405 6.43 13.47 25.75
N GLU A 406 6.52 14.72 25.30
CA GLU A 406 7.03 15.85 26.07
C GLU A 406 5.86 16.65 26.68
N PRO A 407 5.54 16.48 27.98
CA PRO A 407 4.29 17.00 28.55
C PRO A 407 4.21 18.53 28.54
N THR A 408 5.35 19.22 28.56
CA THR A 408 5.46 20.69 28.61
C THR A 408 5.55 21.34 27.24
N ALA A 409 5.54 20.58 26.14
CA ALA A 409 5.77 21.09 24.78
C ALA A 409 4.53 21.02 23.88
N LYS A 410 3.34 21.12 24.46
CA LYS A 410 2.06 21.01 23.71
C LYS A 410 1.94 22.10 22.65
N GLU A 411 2.27 23.34 23.00
CA GLU A 411 2.21 24.49 22.11
C GLU A 411 3.25 24.41 20.99
N GLU A 412 4.49 23.99 21.31
CA GLU A 412 5.55 23.75 20.32
C GLU A 412 5.15 22.65 19.34
N ARG A 413 4.54 21.56 19.83
CA ARG A 413 4.06 20.45 19.00
C ARG A 413 2.91 20.88 18.07
N GLU A 414 1.96 21.67 18.58
CA GLU A 414 0.85 22.19 17.76
C GLU A 414 1.37 23.13 16.67
N ALA A 415 2.32 24.01 17.01
CA ALA A 415 2.98 24.90 16.06
C ALA A 415 3.74 24.11 14.98
N ALA A 416 4.44 23.05 15.36
CA ALA A 416 5.19 22.21 14.43
C ALA A 416 4.25 21.55 13.39
N TYR A 417 3.14 20.94 13.82
CA TYR A 417 2.21 20.34 12.85
C TYR A 417 1.48 21.37 11.99
N ARG A 418 1.17 22.56 12.53
CA ARG A 418 0.60 23.65 11.72
C ARG A 418 1.58 24.12 10.65
N GLU A 419 2.87 24.22 10.97
CA GLU A 419 3.89 24.61 10.01
C GLU A 419 4.13 23.53 8.95
N ALA A 420 4.12 22.25 9.35
CA ALA A 420 4.13 21.12 8.41
C ALA A 420 2.97 21.21 7.40
N LEU A 421 1.74 21.49 7.87
CA LEU A 421 0.57 21.65 7.00
C LEU A 421 0.57 22.94 6.18
N ARG A 422 1.24 23.99 6.66
CA ARG A 422 1.43 25.23 5.89
C ARG A 422 2.36 24.99 4.70
N LEU A 423 3.40 24.18 4.88
CA LEU A 423 4.38 23.82 3.86
C LEU A 423 3.83 22.76 2.89
N ASP A 424 3.13 21.75 3.41
CA ASP A 424 2.43 20.74 2.62
C ASP A 424 1.04 20.45 3.19
N PRO A 425 -0.02 21.05 2.61
CA PRO A 425 -1.39 20.75 3.01
C PRO A 425 -1.81 19.29 2.80
N ARG A 426 -1.08 18.51 1.99
CA ARG A 426 -1.37 17.09 1.73
C ARG A 426 -0.66 16.14 2.70
N ASN A 427 -0.04 16.67 3.75
CA ASN A 427 0.57 15.86 4.80
C ASN A 427 -0.50 15.23 5.71
N ALA A 428 -0.96 14.04 5.33
CA ALA A 428 -2.00 13.30 6.05
C ALA A 428 -1.63 13.00 7.51
N TYR A 429 -0.35 12.71 7.77
CA TYR A 429 0.13 12.42 9.11
C TYR A 429 0.04 13.66 10.02
N ALA A 430 0.52 14.81 9.55
CA ALA A 430 0.44 16.06 10.29
C ALA A 430 -1.02 16.50 10.53
N ALA A 431 -1.90 16.33 9.53
CA ALA A 431 -3.33 16.63 9.65
C ALA A 431 -3.99 15.77 10.74
N ARG A 432 -3.73 14.46 10.71
CA ARG A 432 -4.22 13.51 11.71
C ARG A 432 -3.71 13.84 13.11
N GLU A 433 -2.41 14.04 13.27
CA GLU A 433 -1.80 14.29 14.57
C GLU A 433 -2.26 15.62 15.17
N LEU A 434 -2.39 16.67 14.36
CA LEU A 434 -2.94 17.94 14.81
C LEU A 434 -4.41 17.77 15.23
N ALA A 435 -5.23 17.09 14.43
CA ALA A 435 -6.61 16.80 14.80
C ALA A 435 -6.70 16.01 16.12
N TRP A 436 -5.87 14.99 16.30
CA TRP A 436 -5.82 14.19 17.53
C TRP A 436 -5.44 15.05 18.75
N MET A 437 -4.44 15.93 18.61
CA MET A 437 -4.08 16.88 19.66
C MET A 437 -5.26 17.78 20.04
N LEU A 438 -6.00 18.30 19.07
CA LEU A 438 -7.17 19.14 19.31
C LEU A 438 -8.31 18.36 19.99
N VAL A 439 -8.58 17.12 19.56
CA VAL A 439 -9.55 16.22 20.20
C VAL A 439 -9.22 16.01 21.68
N THR A 440 -7.96 15.67 21.99
CA THR A 440 -7.52 15.42 23.37
C THR A 440 -7.52 16.67 24.26
N GLN A 441 -7.58 17.86 23.65
CA GLN A 441 -7.76 19.14 24.34
C GLN A 441 -9.24 19.56 24.44
N GLY A 442 -10.19 18.76 23.93
CA GLY A 442 -11.61 19.09 23.89
C GLY A 442 -12.01 20.09 22.80
N ARG A 443 -11.08 20.46 21.89
CA ARG A 443 -11.30 21.41 20.78
C ARG A 443 -11.90 20.71 19.55
N HIS A 444 -13.01 20.00 19.74
CA HIS A 444 -13.59 19.12 18.71
C HIS A 444 -14.00 19.84 17.42
N THR A 445 -14.58 21.04 17.53
CA THR A 445 -14.97 21.87 16.37
C THR A 445 -13.78 22.23 15.49
N GLU A 446 -12.62 22.50 16.09
CA GLU A 446 -11.38 22.81 15.36
C GLU A 446 -10.72 21.54 14.80
N ALA A 447 -10.86 20.41 15.49
CA ALA A 447 -10.32 19.12 15.08
C ALA A 447 -11.05 18.51 13.87
N LEU A 448 -12.38 18.65 13.82
CA LEU A 448 -13.22 17.98 12.82
C LEU A 448 -12.80 18.22 11.36
N PRO A 449 -12.57 19.46 10.88
CA PRO A 449 -12.13 19.67 9.50
C PRO A 449 -10.77 19.01 9.21
N LEU A 450 -9.84 19.05 10.16
CA LEU A 450 -8.53 18.40 10.02
C LEU A 450 -8.64 16.87 9.99
N ALA A 451 -9.51 16.29 10.83
CA ALA A 451 -9.75 14.86 10.86
C ALA A 451 -10.41 14.37 9.56
N ARG A 452 -11.42 15.10 9.04
CA ARG A 452 -12.03 14.81 7.73
C ARG A 452 -11.00 14.91 6.61
N TRP A 453 -10.12 15.90 6.67
CA TRP A 453 -9.06 16.08 5.70
C TRP A 453 -8.04 14.93 5.72
N ALA A 454 -7.57 14.54 6.92
CA ALA A 454 -6.69 13.39 7.10
C ALA A 454 -7.28 12.10 6.51
N VAL A 455 -8.56 11.82 6.80
CA VAL A 455 -9.27 10.65 6.23
C VAL A 455 -9.43 10.77 4.72
N SER A 456 -9.61 11.97 4.16
CA SER A 456 -9.69 12.14 2.70
C SER A 456 -8.37 11.85 1.98
N LEU A 457 -7.23 12.11 2.65
CA LEU A 457 -5.89 11.88 2.13
C LEU A 457 -5.41 10.43 2.32
N ALA A 458 -5.81 9.81 3.43
CA ALA A 458 -5.47 8.43 3.83
C ALA A 458 -6.71 7.67 4.37
N PRO A 459 -7.68 7.32 3.49
CA PRO A 459 -8.95 6.68 3.90
C PRO A 459 -8.82 5.27 4.47
N TRP A 460 -7.63 4.68 4.40
CA TRP A 460 -7.28 3.37 4.94
C TRP A 460 -6.67 3.43 6.34
N SER A 461 -6.31 4.61 6.86
CA SER A 461 -5.62 4.73 8.15
C SER A 461 -6.60 4.51 9.32
N PRO A 462 -6.44 3.45 10.13
CA PRO A 462 -7.26 3.27 11.34
C PRO A 462 -7.14 4.45 12.29
N ASN A 463 -5.93 5.01 12.45
CA ASN A 463 -5.70 6.14 13.35
C ASN A 463 -6.36 7.44 12.85
N ALA A 464 -6.46 7.66 11.53
CA ALA A 464 -7.18 8.81 10.98
C ALA A 464 -8.69 8.67 11.17
N LEU A 465 -9.20 7.45 10.96
CA LEU A 465 -10.62 7.12 11.16
C LEU A 465 -11.02 7.24 12.64
N ASP A 466 -10.20 6.75 13.56
CA ASP A 466 -10.39 6.91 15.01
C ASP A 466 -10.40 8.40 15.41
N THR A 467 -9.42 9.17 14.91
CA THR A 467 -9.36 10.61 15.16
C THR A 467 -10.62 11.33 14.67
N LEU A 468 -11.14 10.94 13.49
CA LEU A 468 -12.40 11.43 12.97
C LEU A 468 -13.58 11.02 13.86
N ALA A 469 -13.65 9.76 14.30
CA ALA A 469 -14.70 9.28 15.17
C ALA A 469 -14.77 10.07 16.48
N MET A 470 -13.62 10.33 17.11
CA MET A 470 -13.54 11.11 18.35
C MET A 470 -13.88 12.59 18.14
N ALA A 471 -13.48 13.18 17.02
CA ALA A 471 -13.89 14.55 16.68
C ALA A 471 -15.42 14.65 16.44
N LEU A 472 -16.02 13.65 15.78
CA LEU A 472 -17.47 13.55 15.56
C LEU A 472 -18.25 13.35 16.86
N ALA A 473 -17.78 12.43 17.71
CA ALA A 473 -18.41 12.14 19.00
C ALA A 473 -18.43 13.35 19.92
N GLY A 474 -17.30 14.06 20.03
CA GLY A 474 -17.20 15.31 20.79
C GLY A 474 -17.98 16.49 20.17
N SER A 475 -18.43 16.37 18.92
CA SER A 475 -19.32 17.34 18.25
C SER A 475 -20.80 16.90 18.29
N GLY A 476 -21.12 15.74 18.86
CA GLY A 476 -22.48 15.18 18.95
C GLY A 476 -22.95 14.36 17.74
N ALA A 477 -22.09 14.12 16.73
CA ALA A 477 -22.42 13.35 15.53
C ALA A 477 -22.21 11.84 15.74
N CYS A 478 -22.96 11.25 16.69
CA CYS A 478 -22.68 9.90 17.22
C CYS A 478 -22.74 8.79 16.16
N GLU A 479 -23.72 8.82 15.25
CA GLU A 479 -23.88 7.78 14.24
C GLU A 479 -22.74 7.79 13.22
N GLU A 480 -22.27 8.98 12.83
CA GLU A 480 -21.13 9.14 11.94
C GLU A 480 -19.83 8.73 12.63
N ALA A 481 -19.69 9.02 13.93
CA ALA A 481 -18.58 8.55 14.75
C ALA A 481 -18.52 7.02 14.79
N ARG A 482 -19.66 6.37 15.04
CA ARG A 482 -19.79 4.91 15.07
C ARG A 482 -19.39 4.29 13.73
N GLN A 483 -19.83 4.88 12.62
CA GLN A 483 -19.46 4.42 11.28
C GLN A 483 -17.95 4.55 11.01
N ALA A 484 -17.32 5.65 11.45
CA ALA A 484 -15.87 5.84 11.33
C ALA A 484 -15.09 4.81 12.17
N GLU A 485 -15.54 4.52 13.39
CA GLU A 485 -14.92 3.54 14.29
C GLU A 485 -15.03 2.10 13.76
N HIS A 486 -16.18 1.72 13.20
CA HIS A 486 -16.33 0.44 12.51
C HIS A 486 -15.40 0.31 11.30
N ARG A 487 -15.22 1.39 10.54
CA ARG A 487 -14.26 1.41 9.42
C ARG A 487 -12.82 1.25 9.91
N ALA A 488 -12.45 1.90 11.01
CA ALA A 488 -11.13 1.75 11.61
C ALA A 488 -10.87 0.28 12.02
N LEU A 489 -11.86 -0.36 12.63
CA LEU A 489 -11.79 -1.77 13.06
C LEU A 489 -11.57 -2.72 11.88
N GLU A 490 -12.24 -2.49 10.75
CA GLU A 490 -12.07 -3.30 9.52
C GLU A 490 -10.65 -3.31 8.96
N PHE A 491 -9.88 -2.24 9.16
CA PHE A 491 -8.49 -2.17 8.71
C PHE A 491 -7.52 -2.78 9.74
N ILE A 492 -7.83 -2.72 11.03
CA ILE A 492 -6.98 -3.34 12.09
C ILE A 492 -7.04 -4.86 12.05
N GLU A 493 -8.23 -5.42 11.78
CA GLU A 493 -8.38 -6.87 11.61
C GLU A 493 -7.47 -7.42 10.49
N GLU A 494 -6.94 -6.56 9.60
CA GLU A 494 -5.94 -6.90 8.59
C GLU A 494 -4.49 -6.85 9.10
N GLU A 495 -4.16 -5.87 9.95
CA GLU A 495 -2.78 -5.56 10.39
C GLU A 495 -2.36 -6.32 11.66
N GLY A 496 -3.32 -6.77 12.49
CA GLY A 496 -3.06 -7.57 13.68
C GLY A 496 -2.58 -6.77 14.90
N SER A 497 -3.43 -5.89 15.44
CA SER A 497 -3.18 -5.17 16.70
C SER A 497 -4.28 -5.43 17.73
N PRO A 498 -4.14 -6.47 18.59
CA PRO A 498 -5.18 -6.85 19.55
C PRO A 498 -5.54 -5.74 20.54
N GLU A 499 -4.57 -4.93 20.97
CA GLU A 499 -4.80 -3.84 21.92
C GLU A 499 -5.63 -2.72 21.30
N LEU A 500 -5.31 -2.33 20.06
CA LEU A 500 -6.06 -1.29 19.36
C LEU A 500 -7.45 -1.81 18.96
N GLU A 501 -7.55 -3.07 18.53
CA GLU A 501 -8.83 -3.73 18.26
C GLU A 501 -9.75 -3.69 19.49
N GLN A 502 -9.23 -4.06 20.66
CA GLN A 502 -9.99 -4.02 21.91
C GLN A 502 -10.44 -2.60 22.25
N LEU A 503 -9.56 -1.61 22.06
CA LEU A 503 -9.87 -0.20 22.29
C LEU A 503 -11.01 0.28 21.38
N LEU A 504 -10.95 0.01 20.08
CA LEU A 504 -11.99 0.41 19.14
C LEU A 504 -13.33 -0.28 19.48
N ARG A 505 -13.32 -1.57 19.83
CA ARG A 505 -14.54 -2.29 20.24
C ARG A 505 -15.18 -1.67 21.48
N GLN A 506 -14.37 -1.25 22.46
CA GLN A 506 -14.87 -0.54 23.64
C GLN A 506 -15.48 0.82 23.27
N ARG A 507 -14.86 1.56 22.36
CA ARG A 507 -15.38 2.85 21.87
C ARG A 507 -16.67 2.71 21.08
N ILE A 508 -16.77 1.71 20.21
CA ILE A 508 -18.03 1.38 19.51
C ILE A 508 -19.14 1.14 20.53
N ALA A 509 -18.91 0.31 21.54
CA ALA A 509 -19.90 0.05 22.58
C ALA A 509 -20.29 1.33 23.34
N GLY A 510 -19.31 2.18 23.67
CA GLY A 510 -19.56 3.47 24.33
C GLY A 510 -20.30 4.50 23.46
N LEU A 511 -20.16 4.41 22.13
CA LEU A 511 -20.94 5.21 21.18
C LEU A 511 -22.37 4.67 21.04
N GLU A 512 -22.56 3.35 21.14
CA GLU A 512 -23.86 2.68 21.07
C GLU A 512 -24.71 2.88 22.33
N ASP A 513 -24.08 2.87 23.52
CA ASP A 513 -24.77 3.09 24.80
C ASP A 513 -24.87 4.57 25.20
N GLY A 514 -24.25 5.47 24.42
CA GLY A 514 -24.29 6.92 24.60
C GLY A 514 -23.31 7.46 25.66
N THR A 515 -22.44 6.64 26.23
CA THR A 515 -21.46 7.08 27.25
C THR A 515 -20.33 7.93 26.68
N LEU A 516 -20.00 7.79 25.39
CA LEU A 516 -18.94 8.53 24.70
C LEU A 516 -19.44 9.67 23.82
N CYS A 517 -20.76 9.83 23.66
CA CYS A 517 -21.32 10.90 22.84
C CYS A 517 -21.91 12.00 23.72
N VAL A 518 -21.23 13.16 23.77
CA VAL A 518 -21.74 14.33 24.47
C VAL A 518 -22.54 15.16 23.46
N ALA A 519 -23.85 15.28 23.68
CA ALA A 519 -24.66 16.20 22.89
C ALA A 519 -24.15 17.64 23.12
N SER A 520 -23.82 18.35 22.04
CA SER A 520 -23.58 19.79 22.13
C SER A 520 -24.78 20.46 22.81
N PRO A 521 -24.60 21.32 23.82
CA PRO A 521 -25.72 22.11 24.33
C PRO A 521 -26.30 22.90 23.13
N PRO A 522 -27.64 22.98 23.00
CA PRO A 522 -28.24 23.75 21.92
C PRO A 522 -27.74 25.20 22.02
N ASP A 523 -27.25 25.73 20.90
CA ASP A 523 -26.61 27.03 20.75
C ASP A 523 -27.22 28.10 21.67
N ALA A 524 -26.39 28.71 22.53
CA ALA A 524 -26.74 29.83 23.39
C ALA A 524 -26.21 31.15 22.84
#